data_AF-U2HB17-F1
#
_entry.id   AF-U2HB17-F1
#
_cell.length_a   1.000
_cell.length_b   1.000
_cell.length_c   1.000
_cell.angle_alpha   90.00
_cell.angle_beta   90.00
_cell.angle_gamma   90.00
#
_symmetry.space_group_name_H-M   'P 1'
#
loop_
_entity.id
_entity.type
_entity.pdbx_description
1 polymer ?
#
loop_
_entity_poly.entity_id
_entity_poly.type
_entity_poly.pdbx_seq_one_letter_code
_entity_poly.pdbx_strand_id
1 'polypeptide(L)'
;MAPKDPKASIVQMSNAWILKNLPEAVSRDIELSILNVGYSRHLLYVPFYLPSAAQHVEALATGDEHGHADHDLPFTHHYKDGEVAEAVKRKAERLKSRT
;
A
#
# COMPACT_ATOMS: atom_id res chain seq x y z
N MET A 1 -2.00 -20.02 -31.77
CA MET A 1 -1.97 -18.68 -31.14
C MET A 1 -2.89 -18.72 -29.94
N ALA A 2 -2.36 -18.56 -28.72
CA ALA A 2 -3.20 -18.40 -27.54
C ALA A 2 -3.92 -17.04 -27.61
N PRO A 3 -5.20 -16.94 -27.20
CA PRO A 3 -5.89 -15.65 -27.20
C PRO A 3 -5.14 -14.70 -26.25
N LYS A 4 -4.81 -13.51 -26.72
CA LYS A 4 -4.38 -12.42 -25.83
C LYS A 4 -5.64 -11.92 -25.13
N ASP A 5 -5.84 -12.34 -23.88
CA ASP A 5 -6.91 -11.81 -23.05
C ASP A 5 -6.77 -10.28 -22.96
N PRO A 6 -7.87 -9.52 -23.11
CA PRO A 6 -7.84 -8.07 -23.05
C PRO A 6 -7.42 -7.66 -21.64
N LYS A 7 -6.15 -7.26 -21.47
CA LYS A 7 -5.48 -6.82 -20.22
C LYS A 7 -6.38 -6.97 -19.00
N ALA A 8 -6.41 -8.17 -18.40
CA ALA A 8 -7.17 -8.41 -17.19
C ALA A 8 -6.81 -7.31 -16.16
N SER A 9 -7.79 -6.50 -15.79
CA SER A 9 -7.56 -5.36 -14.90
C SER A 9 -7.24 -5.89 -13.51
N ILE A 10 -5.98 -5.75 -13.08
CA ILE A 10 -5.55 -6.16 -11.75
C ILE A 10 -5.82 -5.00 -10.78
N VAL A 11 -6.54 -5.27 -9.69
CA VAL A 11 -6.83 -4.27 -8.66
C VAL A 11 -5.55 -3.96 -7.87
N GLN A 12 -5.19 -2.68 -7.77
CA GLN A 12 -4.07 -2.22 -6.94
C GLN A 12 -4.21 -2.70 -5.49
N MET A 13 -3.09 -3.08 -4.86
CA MET A 13 -3.03 -3.69 -3.52
C MET A 13 -3.69 -5.07 -3.37
N SER A 14 -4.20 -5.68 -4.44
CA SER A 14 -4.49 -7.12 -4.41
C SER A 14 -3.19 -7.93 -4.34
N ASN A 15 -3.26 -9.16 -3.83
CA ASN A 15 -2.09 -10.05 -3.81
C ASN A 15 -1.51 -10.24 -5.22
N ALA A 16 -2.36 -10.36 -6.25
CA ALA A 16 -1.92 -10.45 -7.64
C ALA A 16 -1.16 -9.20 -8.10
N TRP A 17 -1.59 -8.02 -7.68
CA TRP A 17 -0.88 -6.77 -7.97
C TRP A 17 0.44 -6.70 -7.21
N ILE A 18 0.46 -7.06 -5.92
CA ILE A 18 1.68 -7.05 -5.10
C ILE A 18 2.72 -8.01 -5.69
N LEU A 19 2.35 -9.26 -5.94
CA LEU A 19 3.22 -10.26 -6.54
C LEU A 19 3.77 -9.84 -7.91
N LYS A 20 2.98 -9.10 -8.69
CA LYS A 20 3.41 -8.58 -9.99
C LYS A 20 4.47 -7.48 -9.86
N ASN A 21 4.32 -6.57 -8.90
CA ASN A 21 5.16 -5.37 -8.80
C ASN A 21 6.35 -5.52 -7.83
N LEU A 22 6.28 -6.45 -6.88
CA LEU A 22 7.29 -6.63 -5.84
C LEU A 22 8.71 -6.83 -6.39
N PRO A 23 8.95 -7.66 -7.44
CA PRO A 23 10.31 -7.89 -7.95
C PRO A 23 10.98 -6.65 -8.56
N GLU A 24 10.17 -5.69 -9.03
CA GLU A 24 10.67 -4.43 -9.62
C GLU A 24 10.84 -3.33 -8.55
N ALA A 25 10.21 -3.48 -7.38
CA ALA A 25 10.21 -2.48 -6.33
C ALA A 25 11.39 -2.59 -5.35
N VAL A 26 11.92 -3.80 -5.16
CA VAL A 26 12.94 -4.10 -4.16
C VAL A 26 13.98 -5.10 -4.68
N SER A 27 15.10 -5.26 -3.99
CA SER A 27 16.07 -6.31 -4.32
C SER A 27 15.49 -7.71 -4.12
N ARG A 28 16.08 -8.71 -4.78
CA ARG A 28 15.63 -10.11 -4.70
C ARG A 28 15.61 -10.65 -3.27
N ASP A 29 16.59 -10.28 -2.44
CA ASP A 29 16.66 -10.74 -1.05
C ASP A 29 15.50 -10.17 -0.21
N ILE A 30 15.15 -8.90 -0.43
CA ILE A 30 14.01 -8.25 0.24
C ILE A 30 12.68 -8.84 -0.27
N GLU A 31 12.55 -9.05 -1.58
CA GLU A 31 11.39 -9.72 -2.17
C GLU A 31 11.16 -11.09 -1.51
N LEU A 32 12.19 -11.93 -1.45
CA LEU A 32 12.12 -13.26 -0.83
C LEU A 32 11.78 -13.19 0.66
N SER A 33 12.35 -12.24 1.40
CA SER A 33 12.03 -12.03 2.80
C SER A 33 10.55 -11.71 3.00
N ILE A 34 10.01 -10.77 2.20
CA ILE A 34 8.59 -10.36 2.23
C ILE A 34 7.67 -11.54 1.90
N LEU A 35 8.03 -12.35 0.88
CA LEU A 35 7.22 -13.50 0.48
C LEU A 35 7.24 -14.63 1.51
N ASN A 36 8.38 -14.86 2.17
CA ASN A 36 8.55 -15.96 3.13
C ASN A 36 7.99 -15.62 4.52
N VAL A 37 8.21 -14.41 5.00
CA VAL A 37 7.72 -13.95 6.31
C VAL A 37 6.26 -13.53 6.25
N GLY A 38 5.81 -13.10 5.07
CA GLY A 38 4.50 -12.53 4.86
C GLY A 38 4.51 -11.01 4.99
N TYR A 39 3.40 -10.40 4.57
CA TYR A 39 3.22 -8.95 4.58
C TYR A 39 1.79 -8.58 4.98
N SER A 40 1.63 -7.35 5.43
CA SER A 40 0.34 -6.73 5.75
C SER A 40 0.17 -5.47 4.90
N ARG A 41 -1.02 -5.24 4.36
CA ARG A 41 -1.29 -4.05 3.54
C ARG A 41 -1.80 -2.93 4.44
N HIS A 42 -1.14 -1.79 4.38
CA HIS A 42 -1.58 -0.58 5.07
C HIS A 42 -1.68 0.57 4.08
N LEU A 43 -2.73 1.38 4.23
CA LEU A 43 -2.82 2.69 3.58
C LEU A 43 -2.78 3.75 4.67
N LEU A 44 -1.82 4.64 4.55
CA LEU A 44 -1.61 5.77 5.46
C LEU A 44 -1.80 7.06 4.67
N TYR A 45 -2.67 7.94 5.15
CA TYR A 45 -2.82 9.28 4.61
C TYR A 45 -2.52 10.29 5.71
N VAL A 46 -1.44 11.03 5.59
CA VAL A 46 -1.04 12.09 6.54
C VAL A 46 -1.40 13.45 5.93
N PRO A 47 -2.61 13.99 6.18
CA PRO A 47 -2.95 15.31 5.69
C PRO A 47 -2.13 16.38 6.40
N PHE A 48 -1.77 17.41 5.64
CA PHE A 48 -0.94 18.52 6.10
C PHE A 48 -1.54 19.34 7.26
N TYR A 49 -2.82 19.21 7.54
CA TYR A 49 -3.46 19.87 8.69
C TYR A 49 -3.26 19.13 10.02
N LEU A 50 -2.74 17.90 10.02
CA LEU A 50 -2.48 17.17 11.26
C LEU A 50 -1.17 17.66 11.91
N PRO A 51 -1.11 17.74 13.26
CA PRO A 51 0.12 18.07 13.97
C PRO A 51 1.29 17.15 13.61
N SER A 52 1.03 15.87 13.35
CA SER A 52 2.04 14.90 12.90
C SER A 52 2.69 15.28 11.57
N ALA A 53 1.95 15.89 10.63
CA ALA A 53 2.51 16.39 9.38
C ALA A 53 3.49 17.55 9.61
N ALA A 54 3.17 18.44 10.56
CA ALA A 54 4.05 19.54 10.94
C ALA A 54 5.35 19.02 11.58
N GLN A 55 5.25 17.96 12.40
CA GLN A 55 6.42 17.29 13.00
C GLN A 55 7.34 16.69 11.93
N HIS A 56 6.79 16.08 10.86
CA HIS A 56 7.60 15.61 9.73
C HIS A 56 8.34 16.76 9.02
N VAL A 57 7.70 17.92 8.84
CA VAL A 57 8.33 19.09 8.21
C VAL A 57 9.45 19.65 9.09
N GLU A 58 9.23 19.72 10.40
CA GLU A 58 10.25 20.16 11.35
C GLU A 58 11.42 19.17 11.42
N ALA A 59 11.14 17.87 11.52
CA ALA A 59 12.15 16.81 11.50
C ALA A 59 13.01 16.85 10.23
N LEU A 60 12.39 17.10 9.08
CA LEU A 60 13.10 17.33 7.81
C LEU A 60 13.98 18.58 7.88
N ALA A 61 13.49 19.68 8.44
CA ALA A 61 14.26 20.92 8.57
C ALA A 61 15.45 20.79 9.54
N THR A 62 15.35 19.92 10.54
CA THR A 62 16.39 19.69 11.56
C THR A 62 17.30 18.51 11.24
N GLY A 63 17.02 17.74 10.18
CA GLY A 63 17.78 16.55 9.79
C GLY A 63 17.54 15.32 10.66
N ASP A 64 16.44 15.29 11.42
CA ASP A 64 16.01 14.18 12.27
C ASP A 64 14.80 13.44 11.67
N GLU A 65 14.80 13.24 10.35
CA GLU A 65 13.71 12.64 9.57
C GLU A 65 13.26 11.24 10.06
N HIS A 66 14.10 10.60 10.88
CA HIS A 66 13.90 9.26 11.42
C HIS A 66 13.58 9.24 12.93
N GLY A 67 13.52 10.40 13.59
CA GLY A 67 13.41 10.53 15.05
C GLY A 67 12.00 10.32 15.62
N HIS A 68 10.94 10.50 14.82
CA HIS A 68 9.56 10.28 15.27
C HIS A 68 8.98 8.99 14.66
N ALA A 69 8.86 7.95 15.49
CA ALA A 69 8.24 6.69 15.10
C ALA A 69 6.70 6.72 15.18
N ASP A 70 6.15 7.70 15.89
CA ASP A 70 4.71 7.79 16.15
C ASP A 70 3.97 8.44 14.98
N HIS A 71 3.36 7.57 14.19
CA HIS A 71 2.34 7.91 13.21
C HIS A 71 0.96 7.81 13.86
N ASP A 72 0.81 8.43 15.03
CA ASP A 72 -0.44 8.44 15.79
C ASP A 72 -1.47 9.27 15.00
N LEU A 73 -2.03 8.63 13.98
CA LEU A 73 -3.04 9.19 13.12
C LEU A 73 -4.40 8.77 13.66
N PRO A 74 -5.41 9.64 13.52
CA PRO A 74 -6.78 9.23 13.73
C PRO A 74 -7.07 7.97 12.90
N PHE A 75 -7.88 7.05 13.44
CA PHE A 75 -8.26 5.82 12.74
C PHE A 75 -8.89 6.09 11.35
N THR A 76 -9.41 7.29 11.12
CA THR A 76 -9.94 7.74 9.83
C THR A 76 -8.89 7.90 8.72
N HIS A 77 -7.60 7.86 9.07
CA HIS A 77 -6.47 8.15 8.19
C HIS A 77 -5.51 6.96 8.04
N HIS A 78 -5.82 5.85 8.71
CA HIS A 78 -5.07 4.60 8.65
C HIS A 78 -6.01 3.44 8.35
N TYR A 79 -5.81 2.79 7.21
CA TYR A 79 -6.54 1.56 6.87
C TYR A 79 -5.65 0.35 7.12
N LYS A 80 -6.16 -0.57 7.93
CA LYS A 80 -5.51 -1.85 8.26
C LYS A 80 -5.75 -2.88 7.16
N ASP A 81 -5.03 -4.00 7.22
CA ASP A 81 -5.08 -5.03 6.18
C ASP A 81 -6.48 -5.52 5.84
N GLY A 82 -7.34 -5.72 6.85
CA GLY A 82 -8.72 -6.15 6.64
C GLY A 82 -9.54 -5.14 5.83
N GLU A 83 -9.38 -3.85 6.11
CA GLU A 83 -10.09 -2.77 5.42
C GLU A 83 -9.58 -2.62 3.98
N VAL A 84 -8.25 -2.72 3.79
CA VAL A 84 -7.65 -2.73 2.44
C VAL A 84 -8.13 -3.94 1.65
N ALA A 85 -8.17 -5.13 2.27
CA ALA A 85 -8.66 -6.36 1.65
C ALA A 85 -10.11 -6.22 1.16
N GLU A 86 -10.97 -5.63 1.99
CA GLU A 86 -12.37 -5.40 1.66
C GLU A 86 -12.51 -4.40 0.51
N ALA A 87 -11.77 -3.29 0.55
CA ALA A 87 -11.79 -2.28 -0.51
C ALA A 87 -11.33 -2.88 -1.86
N VAL A 88 -10.28 -3.72 -1.84
CA VAL A 88 -9.79 -4.46 -3.00
C VAL A 88 -10.86 -5.40 -3.54
N LYS A 89 -11.52 -6.18 -2.68
CA LYS A 89 -12.61 -7.10 -3.07
C LYS A 89 -13.75 -6.34 -3.75
N ARG A 90 -14.25 -5.27 -3.11
CA ARG A 90 -15.32 -4.42 -3.66
C ARG A 90 -14.93 -3.85 -5.03
N LYS A 91 -13.67 -3.44 -5.22
CA LYS A 91 -13.18 -2.94 -6.51
C LYS A 91 -13.12 -4.04 -7.56
N ALA A 92 -12.68 -5.24 -7.20
CA ALA A 92 -12.64 -6.39 -8.12
C ALA A 92 -14.05 -6.75 -8.61
N GLU A 93 -15.04 -6.76 -7.71
CA GLU A 93 -16.45 -6.99 -8.04
C GLU A 93 -16.98 -5.94 -9.03
N ARG A 94 -16.71 -4.65 -8.77
CA ARG A 94 -17.08 -3.55 -9.68
C ARG A 94 -16.43 -3.64 -11.06
N LEU A 95 -15.24 -4.23 -11.16
CA LEU A 95 -14.58 -4.42 -12.46
C LEU A 95 -15.21 -5.57 -13.22
N LYS A 96 -15.56 -6.67 -12.55
CA LYS A 96 -16.28 -7.79 -13.17
C LYS A 96 -17.61 -7.34 -13.77
N SER A 97 -18.38 -6.51 -13.07
CA SER A 97 -19.69 -6.04 -13.53
C SER A 97 -19.64 -5.02 -14.70
N ARG A 98 -18.45 -4.59 -15.13
CA ARG A 98 -18.26 -3.67 -16.28
C ARG A 98 -17.84 -4.38 -17.56
N THR A 99 -17.68 -5.70 -17.50
CA THR A 99 -17.29 -6.60 -18.59
C THR A 99 -18.47 -7.49 -18.92
#